data_AF-A0A353GQC4-F1
#
_entry.id   AF-A0A353GQC4-F1
#
_cell.length_a   1.000
_cell.length_b   1.000
_cell.length_c   1.000
_cell.angle_alpha   90.00
_cell.angle_beta   90.00
_cell.angle_gamma   90.00
#
_symmetry.space_group_name_H-M   'P 1'
#
loop_
_entity.id
_entity.type
_entity.pdbx_description
1 polymer ?
#
loop_
_entity_poly.entity_id
_entity_poly.type
_entity_poly.pdbx_seq_one_letter_code
_entity_poly.pdbx_strand_id
1 'polypeptide(L)'
;MLKRDFSFRINKIKQLLGGMKTRPTELAAWGYPAEFIDGLSSIYDELVQLQDERNANITAGKAATVKQQGLLQDAEKQATMVRQSVRSRLPKSDWNQFGFYPGETATAKSDEPAIELQIIRILIDFFFLLT
;
A
#
# COMPACT_ATOMS: atom_id res chain seq x y z
N MET A 1 -3.15 6.81 -17.68
CA MET A 1 -2.90 7.64 -16.48
C MET A 1 -4.18 8.42 -16.15
N LEU A 2 -5.08 7.86 -15.34
CA LEU A 2 -6.42 8.40 -15.04
C LEU A 2 -6.53 8.93 -13.59
N LYS A 3 -5.43 9.37 -13.00
CA LYS A 3 -5.38 9.83 -11.61
C LYS A 3 -5.94 11.22 -11.35
N ARG A 4 -6.26 11.96 -12.42
CA ARG A 4 -6.89 13.28 -12.33
C ARG A 4 -8.36 13.27 -11.89
N ASP A 5 -9.00 12.12 -11.68
CA ASP A 5 -10.46 12.09 -11.79
C ASP A 5 -11.25 12.15 -10.46
N PHE A 6 -10.88 11.44 -9.39
CA PHE A 6 -11.79 11.26 -8.24
C PHE A 6 -11.92 12.49 -7.31
N SER A 7 -10.81 12.97 -6.71
CA SER A 7 -10.86 14.11 -5.77
C SER A 7 -11.38 15.39 -6.44
N PHE A 8 -11.06 15.58 -7.73
CA PHE A 8 -11.59 16.68 -8.52
C PHE A 8 -13.11 16.58 -8.71
N ARG A 9 -13.61 15.38 -9.02
CA ARG A 9 -15.06 15.12 -9.15
C ARG A 9 -15.81 15.30 -7.83
N ILE A 10 -15.27 14.80 -6.71
CA ILE A 10 -15.86 15.02 -5.38
C ILE A 10 -15.90 16.52 -5.03
N ASN A 11 -14.83 17.27 -5.31
CA ASN A 11 -14.82 18.71 -5.06
C ASN A 11 -15.85 19.47 -5.92
N LYS A 12 -16.07 19.07 -7.17
CA LYS A 12 -17.13 19.65 -8.00
C LYS A 12 -18.53 19.39 -7.43
N ILE A 13 -18.78 18.16 -6.97
CA ILE A 13 -20.06 17.79 -6.34
C ILE A 13 -20.26 18.59 -5.05
N LYS A 14 -19.21 18.74 -4.23
CA LYS A 14 -19.23 19.58 -3.02
C LYS A 14 -19.61 21.02 -3.32
N GLN A 15 -18.97 21.63 -4.33
CA GLN A 15 -19.26 22.99 -4.75
C GLN A 15 -20.70 23.14 -5.25
N LEU A 16 -21.17 22.19 -6.06
CA LEU A 16 -22.55 22.16 -6.54
C LEU A 16 -23.54 22.06 -5.38
N LEU A 17 -23.34 21.14 -4.43
CA LEU A 17 -24.17 20.99 -3.23
C LEU A 17 -24.20 22.27 -2.39
N GLY A 18 -23.07 22.97 -2.25
CA GLY A 18 -23.02 24.28 -1.61
C GLY A 18 -23.89 25.31 -2.33
N GLY A 19 -23.81 25.37 -3.66
CA GLY A 19 -24.71 26.19 -4.48
C GLY A 19 -26.18 25.81 -4.31
N MET A 20 -26.49 24.51 -4.24
CA MET A 20 -27.87 24.05 -4.08
C MET A 20 -28.47 24.40 -2.73
N LYS A 21 -27.69 24.25 -1.65
CA LYS A 21 -28.11 24.62 -0.29
C LYS A 21 -28.30 26.13 -0.10
N THR A 22 -27.66 26.95 -0.92
CA THR A 22 -27.80 28.42 -0.84
C THR A 22 -28.98 28.97 -1.64
N ARG A 23 -29.52 28.20 -2.59
CA ARG A 23 -30.64 28.60 -3.46
C ARG A 23 -31.73 27.54 -3.54
N PRO A 24 -32.30 27.10 -2.39
CA PRO A 24 -33.23 25.98 -2.37
C PRO A 24 -34.58 26.33 -3.02
N THR A 25 -35.03 27.58 -2.93
CA THR A 25 -36.31 28.02 -3.47
C THR A 25 -36.30 28.03 -5.01
N GLU A 26 -35.22 28.53 -5.62
CA GLU A 26 -35.05 28.54 -7.07
C GLU A 26 -34.95 27.12 -7.63
N LEU A 27 -34.25 26.24 -6.92
CA LEU A 27 -34.13 24.83 -7.31
C LEU A 27 -35.45 24.08 -7.19
N ALA A 28 -36.22 24.33 -6.13
CA ALA A 28 -37.57 23.77 -5.99
C ALA A 28 -38.47 24.21 -7.15
N ALA A 29 -38.39 25.48 -7.57
CA ALA A 29 -39.11 25.98 -8.74
C ALA A 29 -38.70 25.30 -10.06
N TRP A 30 -37.48 24.75 -10.14
CA TRP A 30 -36.99 23.97 -11.28
C TRP A 30 -37.25 22.47 -11.16
N GLY A 31 -37.98 22.02 -10.13
CA GLY A 31 -38.33 20.62 -9.92
C GLY A 31 -37.32 19.82 -9.10
N TYR A 32 -36.39 20.47 -8.40
CA TYR A 32 -35.46 19.84 -7.45
C TYR A 32 -35.87 20.21 -6.02
N PRO A 33 -36.77 19.42 -5.40
CA PRO A 33 -37.27 19.72 -4.06
C PRO A 33 -36.18 19.44 -2.99
N ALA A 34 -36.42 19.87 -1.75
CA ALA A 34 -35.44 19.78 -0.67
C ALA A 34 -34.96 18.33 -0.45
N GLU A 35 -35.86 17.36 -0.56
CA GLU A 35 -35.57 15.93 -0.39
C GLU A 35 -34.55 15.41 -1.41
N PHE A 36 -34.53 15.98 -2.62
CA PHE A 36 -33.52 15.66 -3.63
C PHE A 36 -32.13 16.15 -3.20
N ILE A 37 -32.05 17.37 -2.65
CA ILE A 37 -30.80 17.97 -2.18
C ILE A 37 -30.25 17.19 -0.97
N ASP A 38 -31.15 16.77 -0.08
CA ASP A 38 -30.82 15.93 1.07
C ASP A 38 -30.29 14.57 0.62
N GLY A 39 -30.98 13.90 -0.31
CA GLY A 39 -30.51 12.63 -0.89
C GLY A 39 -29.15 12.74 -1.55
N LEU A 40 -28.91 13.80 -2.34
CA LEU A 40 -27.60 14.05 -2.95
C LEU A 40 -26.52 14.34 -1.90
N SER A 41 -26.88 15.02 -0.80
CA SER A 41 -25.96 15.26 0.32
C SER A 41 -25.57 13.95 1.01
N SER A 42 -26.52 13.06 1.27
CA SER A 42 -26.22 11.75 1.87
C SER A 42 -25.30 10.91 1.00
N ILE A 43 -25.53 10.87 -0.32
CA ILE A 43 -24.64 10.17 -1.27
C ILE A 43 -23.23 10.77 -1.25
N TYR A 44 -23.13 12.10 -1.20
CA TYR A 44 -21.85 12.78 -1.12
C TYR A 44 -21.09 12.44 0.18
N ASP A 45 -21.78 12.44 1.31
CA ASP A 45 -21.19 12.13 2.61
C ASP A 45 -20.68 10.67 2.66
N GLU A 46 -21.46 9.72 2.12
CA GLU A 46 -21.04 8.32 1.98
C GLU A 46 -19.80 8.18 1.08
N LEU A 47 -19.75 8.90 -0.06
CA LEU A 47 -18.59 8.89 -0.94
C LEU A 47 -17.32 9.42 -0.25
N VAL A 48 -17.45 10.46 0.56
CA VAL A 48 -16.33 11.01 1.34
C VAL A 48 -15.86 10.01 2.39
N GLN A 49 -16.79 9.40 3.13
CA GLN A 49 -16.45 8.37 4.12
C GLN A 49 -15.69 7.20 3.48
N LEU A 50 -16.18 6.67 2.36
CA LEU A 50 -15.51 5.57 1.65
C LEU A 50 -14.12 5.98 1.12
N GLN A 51 -13.94 7.24 0.72
CA GLN A 51 -12.63 7.76 0.34
C GLN A 51 -11.64 7.76 1.51
N ASP A 52 -12.10 8.20 2.68
CA ASP A 52 -11.28 8.26 3.89
C ASP A 52 -10.92 6.86 4.38
N GLU A 53 -11.87 5.92 4.38
CA GLU A 53 -11.62 4.50 4.68
C GLU A 53 -10.59 3.89 3.73
N ARG A 54 -10.70 4.16 2.43
CA ARG A 54 -9.70 3.72 1.44
C ARG A 54 -8.32 4.28 1.75
N ASN A 55 -8.22 5.57 2.09
CA ASN A 55 -6.94 6.21 2.41
C ASN A 55 -6.32 5.66 3.71
N ALA A 56 -7.17 5.37 4.71
CA ALA A 56 -6.76 4.72 5.95
C ALA A 56 -6.22 3.31 5.68
N ASN A 57 -6.93 2.51 4.87
CA ASN A 57 -6.50 1.17 4.47
C ASN A 57 -5.17 1.18 3.71
N ILE A 58 -4.95 2.16 2.82
CA ILE A 58 -3.65 2.35 2.14
C ILE A 58 -2.54 2.62 3.15
N THR A 59 -2.80 3.51 4.13
CA THR A 59 -1.82 3.84 5.18
C THR A 59 -1.51 2.62 6.06
N ALA A 60 -2.53 1.89 6.47
CA ALA A 60 -2.38 0.65 7.24
C ALA A 60 -1.59 -0.41 6.46
N GLY A 61 -1.90 -0.59 5.17
CA GLY A 61 -1.15 -1.49 4.29
C GLY A 61 0.33 -1.12 4.18
N LYS A 62 0.66 0.17 4.03
CA LYS A 62 2.06 0.64 4.04
C LYS A 62 2.77 0.30 5.34
N ALA A 63 2.14 0.56 6.48
CA ALA A 63 2.72 0.24 7.80
C ALA A 63 2.96 -1.27 7.97
N ALA A 64 2.00 -2.09 7.53
CA ALA A 64 2.13 -3.55 7.54
C ALA A 64 3.29 -4.03 6.66
N THR A 65 3.47 -3.48 5.46
CA THR A 65 4.59 -3.80 4.56
C THR A 65 5.94 -3.45 5.20
N VAL A 66 6.07 -2.26 5.82
CA VAL A 66 7.30 -1.87 6.52
C VAL A 66 7.62 -2.85 7.65
N LYS A 67 6.61 -3.23 8.45
CA LYS A 67 6.79 -4.22 9.53
C LYS A 67 7.20 -5.59 8.99
N GLN A 68 6.57 -6.05 7.92
CA GLN A 68 6.89 -7.33 7.28
C GLN A 68 8.34 -7.34 6.77
N GLN A 69 8.80 -6.25 6.18
CA GLN A 69 10.18 -6.11 5.70
C GLN A 69 11.19 -6.14 6.84
N GLY A 70 10.93 -5.43 7.95
CA GLY A 70 11.81 -5.49 9.13
C GLY A 70 11.91 -6.91 9.69
N LEU A 71 10.77 -7.62 9.81
CA LEU A 71 10.76 -9.01 10.25
C LEU A 71 11.48 -9.96 9.29
N LEU A 72 11.38 -9.73 7.99
CA LEU A 72 12.09 -10.51 6.97
C LEU A 72 13.60 -10.33 7.12
N GLN A 73 14.08 -9.09 7.25
CA GLN A 73 15.51 -8.79 7.46
C GLN A 73 16.05 -9.46 8.73
N ASP A 74 15.31 -9.40 9.83
CA ASP A 74 15.68 -10.07 11.07
C ASP A 74 15.74 -11.60 10.90
N ALA A 75 14.76 -12.18 10.20
CA ALA A 75 14.73 -13.61 9.91
C ALA A 75 15.90 -14.03 9.02
N GLU A 76 16.24 -13.26 7.98
CA GLU A 76 17.37 -13.50 7.08
C GLU A 76 18.71 -13.43 7.83
N LYS A 77 18.87 -12.46 8.74
CA LYS A 77 20.05 -12.33 9.58
C LYS A 77 20.23 -13.55 10.48
N GLN A 78 19.17 -13.99 11.16
CA GLN A 78 19.21 -15.18 12.00
C GLN A 78 19.48 -16.44 11.18
N ALA A 79 18.79 -16.60 10.04
CA ALA A 79 19.01 -17.72 9.12
C ALA A 79 20.47 -17.78 8.64
N THR A 80 21.09 -16.64 8.36
CA THR A 80 22.51 -16.56 7.98
C THR A 80 23.43 -17.07 9.09
N MET A 81 23.20 -16.68 10.34
CA MET A 81 23.98 -17.18 11.49
C MET A 81 23.83 -18.70 11.67
N VAL A 82 22.61 -19.22 11.49
CA VAL A 82 22.35 -20.66 11.53
C VAL A 82 23.06 -21.36 10.36
N ARG A 83 22.99 -20.82 9.14
CA ARG A 83 23.70 -21.38 7.97
C ARG A 83 25.21 -21.44 8.18
N GLN A 84 25.82 -20.42 8.80
CA GLN A 84 27.24 -20.45 9.17
C GLN A 84 27.55 -21.55 10.20
N SER A 85 26.65 -21.77 11.16
CA SER A 85 26.78 -22.85 12.15
C SER A 85 26.67 -24.22 11.49
N VAL A 86 25.74 -24.42 10.55
CA VAL A 86 25.63 -25.65 9.75
C VAL A 86 26.92 -25.91 8.98
N ARG A 87 27.46 -24.89 8.28
CA ARG A 87 28.71 -25.00 7.50
C ARG A 87 29.91 -25.43 8.34
N SER A 88 29.96 -25.03 9.62
CA SER A 88 31.08 -25.31 10.52
C SER A 88 30.94 -26.62 11.31
N ARG A 89 29.71 -27.13 11.49
CA ARG A 89 29.44 -28.25 12.41
C ARG A 89 28.96 -29.53 11.72
N LEU A 90 28.43 -29.47 10.51
CA LEU A 90 27.83 -30.61 9.82
C LEU A 90 28.58 -30.97 8.52
N PRO A 91 28.64 -32.26 8.16
CA PRO A 91 29.20 -32.68 6.89
C PRO A 91 28.35 -32.18 5.72
N LYS A 92 28.99 -31.91 4.58
CA LYS A 92 28.32 -31.38 3.37
C LYS A 92 27.17 -32.24 2.84
N SER A 93 27.20 -33.54 3.12
CA SER A 93 26.12 -34.48 2.76
C SER A 93 24.76 -34.07 3.32
N ASP A 94 24.76 -33.34 4.44
CA ASP A 94 23.55 -33.04 5.21
C ASP A 94 23.05 -31.62 4.94
N TRP A 95 23.80 -30.81 4.19
CA TRP A 95 23.50 -29.39 3.99
C TRP A 95 22.21 -29.16 3.19
N ASN A 96 21.83 -30.08 2.30
CA ASN A 96 20.60 -29.94 1.49
C ASN A 96 19.33 -29.82 2.34
N GLN A 97 19.29 -30.44 3.52
CA GLN A 97 18.17 -30.37 4.46
C GLN A 97 17.95 -28.95 5.02
N PHE A 98 18.97 -28.10 4.93
CA PHE A 98 18.96 -26.71 5.38
C PHE A 98 18.89 -25.71 4.22
N GLY A 99 18.50 -26.17 3.02
CA GLY A 99 18.29 -25.31 1.84
C GLY A 99 19.59 -24.79 1.21
N PHE A 100 20.68 -25.54 1.32
CA PHE A 100 21.91 -25.28 0.57
C PHE A 100 21.84 -25.94 -0.81
N TYR A 101 22.37 -25.27 -1.83
CA TYR A 101 22.37 -25.83 -3.19
C TYR A 101 23.52 -26.82 -3.39
N PRO A 102 23.37 -27.83 -4.27
CA PRO A 102 24.47 -28.73 -4.62
C PRO A 102 25.68 -27.94 -5.16
N GLY A 103 26.85 -28.15 -4.55
CA GLY A 103 28.10 -27.46 -4.92
C GLY A 103 28.39 -26.17 -4.14
N GLU A 104 27.51 -25.74 -3.23
CA GLU A 104 27.76 -24.58 -2.36
C GLU A 104 29.00 -24.81 -1.47
N THR A 105 29.91 -23.83 -1.42
CA THR A 105 31.18 -23.93 -0.66
C THR A 105 31.11 -23.12 0.65
N ALA A 106 31.89 -23.52 1.66
CA ALA A 106 31.93 -22.84 2.95
C ALA A 106 32.40 -21.37 2.83
N THR A 107 33.16 -21.05 1.78
CA THR A 107 33.75 -19.75 1.46
C THR A 107 32.90 -18.89 0.53
N ALA A 108 31.71 -19.32 0.11
CA ALA A 108 30.75 -18.44 -0.51
C ALA A 108 30.39 -17.36 0.52
N LYS A 109 31.07 -16.20 0.40
CA LYS A 109 30.63 -14.94 1.01
C LYS A 109 29.15 -14.88 0.74
N SER A 110 28.41 -14.67 1.83
CA SER A 110 26.96 -14.55 1.83
C SER A 110 26.51 -13.87 0.55
N ASP A 111 25.44 -14.37 -0.06
CA ASP A 111 24.57 -13.53 -0.87
C ASP A 111 24.17 -12.36 0.03
N GLU A 112 25.03 -11.34 0.06
CA GLU A 112 24.81 -10.05 0.66
C GLU A 112 23.55 -9.58 -0.06
N PRO A 113 22.44 -9.34 0.65
CA PRO A 113 21.18 -9.14 -0.01
C PRO A 113 21.34 -7.91 -0.91
N ALA A 114 21.43 -8.14 -2.23
CA ALA A 114 21.34 -7.14 -3.29
C ALA A 114 19.95 -6.43 -3.30
N ILE A 115 19.20 -6.58 -2.22
CA ILE A 115 17.84 -6.15 -1.95
C ILE A 115 17.83 -4.64 -1.65
N GLU A 116 18.91 -4.03 -1.14
CA GLU A 116 18.96 -2.57 -0.94
C GLU A 116 18.71 -1.79 -2.25
N LEU A 117 19.17 -2.29 -3.39
CA LEU A 117 18.91 -1.69 -4.71
C LEU A 117 17.50 -1.99 -5.26
N GLN A 118 16.87 -3.10 -4.87
CA GLN A 118 15.50 -3.41 -5.27
C GLN A 118 14.46 -2.65 -4.42
N ILE A 119 14.76 -2.40 -3.14
CA ILE A 119 13.88 -1.66 -2.21
C ILE A 119 13.66 -0.23 -2.69
N ILE A 120 14.73 0.46 -3.12
CA ILE A 120 14.62 1.84 -3.66
C ILE A 120 13.78 1.84 -4.94
N ARG A 121 13.95 0.86 -5.81
CA ARG A 121 13.26 0.80 -7.10
C ARG A 121 11.76 0.52 -6.95
N ILE A 122 11.36 -0.40 -6.07
CA ILE A 122 9.94 -0.68 -5.81
C ILE A 122 9.26 0.51 -5.12
N LEU A 123 9.93 1.17 -4.17
CA LEU A 123 9.38 2.37 -3.52
C LEU A 123 9.19 3.51 -4.51
N ILE A 124 10.13 3.71 -5.44
CA ILE A 124 10.03 4.70 -6.52
C ILE A 124 8.92 4.34 -7.52
N ASP A 125 8.87 3.10 -8.00
CA ASP A 125 7.87 2.67 -8.98
C ASP A 125 6.44 2.74 -8.42
N PHE A 126 6.25 2.44 -7.13
CA PHE A 126 4.95 2.65 -6.46
C PHE A 126 4.63 4.14 -6.23
N PHE A 127 5.64 4.99 -5.99
CA PHE A 127 5.44 6.43 -5.87
C PHE A 127 4.99 7.07 -7.19
N PHE A 128 5.54 6.62 -8.32
CA PHE A 128 5.20 7.12 -9.66
C PHE A 128 3.90 6.53 -10.22
N LEU A 129 3.53 5.30 -9.84
CA LEU A 129 2.18 4.79 -10.08
C LEU A 129 1.13 5.56 -9.27
N LEU A 130 1.55 6.19 -8.15
CA LEU A 130 0.93 7.10 -7.16
C LEU A 130 0.42 8.49 -7.58
N THR A 131 1.24 9.24 -8.31
CA THR A 131 1.06 10.66 -8.67
C THR A 131 0.48 10.85 -10.06
#